data_AF-A0A3C1D8B1-F1
#
_entry.id   AF-A0A3C1D8B1-F1
#
_cell.length_a   1.000
_cell.length_b   1.000
_cell.length_c   1.000
_cell.angle_alpha   90.00
_cell.angle_beta   90.00
_cell.angle_gamma   90.00
#
_symmetry.space_group_name_H-M   'P 1'
#
loop_
_entity.id
_entity.type
_entity.pdbx_description
1 polymer ?
#
loop_
_entity_poly.entity_id
_entity_poly.type
_entity_poly.pdbx_seq_one_letter_code
_entity_poly.pdbx_strand_id
1 'polypeptide(L)'
;MGIRYYAYAFDADLAQQAVDDPHSILSSDPLADAWGLEPHASVSVATFEQVSPKRDMLYLDKAWSALQSLTCPTTDVPDAGSCYRMFEGSVTMHGLGWDPWVRTILPAEVP
;
A
#
# COMPACT_ATOMS: atom_id res chain seq x y z
N MET A 1 4.18 16.73 -3.86
CA MET A 1 3.59 15.42 -4.23
C MET A 1 2.64 15.00 -3.13
N GLY A 2 1.53 14.35 -3.44
CA GLY A 2 0.62 13.87 -2.40
C GLY A 2 0.84 12.39 -2.07
N ILE A 3 0.08 11.92 -1.09
CA ILE A 3 0.24 10.60 -0.49
C ILE A 3 -0.43 9.53 -1.34
N ARG A 4 0.26 8.41 -1.50
CA ARG A 4 -0.10 7.32 -2.39
C ARG A 4 -0.24 6.01 -1.63
N TYR A 5 -1.03 5.12 -2.20
CA TYR A 5 -1.28 3.79 -1.66
C TYR A 5 -0.61 2.71 -2.51
N TYR A 6 0.06 1.79 -1.81
CA TYR A 6 0.68 0.60 -2.36
C TYR A 6 0.34 -0.58 -1.44
N ALA A 7 -0.05 -1.70 -2.02
CA ALA A 7 -0.13 -2.98 -1.31
C ALA A 7 0.70 -4.02 -2.04
N TYR A 8 1.49 -4.77 -1.29
CA TYR A 8 2.34 -5.83 -1.80
C TYR A 8 1.88 -7.16 -1.23
N ALA A 9 1.60 -8.12 -2.12
CA ALA A 9 1.47 -9.50 -1.71
C ALA A 9 2.86 -10.07 -1.38
N PHE A 10 2.90 -11.01 -0.44
CA PHE A 10 4.10 -11.73 -0.04
C PHE A 10 3.72 -13.18 0.31
N ASP A 11 4.71 -14.07 0.21
CA ASP A 11 4.53 -15.48 0.50
C ASP A 11 4.34 -15.73 2.00
N ALA A 12 3.57 -16.77 2.34
CA ALA A 12 3.19 -17.06 3.73
C ALA A 12 4.38 -17.36 4.66
N ASP A 13 5.50 -17.82 4.12
CA ASP A 13 6.74 -18.05 4.87
C ASP A 13 7.41 -16.76 5.34
N LEU A 14 7.09 -15.63 4.71
CA LEU A 14 7.56 -14.30 5.12
C LEU A 14 6.63 -13.63 6.15
N ALA A 15 5.53 -14.27 6.57
CA ALA A 15 4.52 -13.63 7.42
C ALA A 15 5.09 -13.07 8.74
N GLN A 16 5.91 -13.85 9.45
CA GLN A 16 6.50 -13.38 10.71
C GLN A 16 7.44 -12.19 10.46
N GLN A 17 8.27 -12.27 9.42
CA GLN A 17 9.15 -11.17 9.03
C GLN A 17 8.36 -9.91 8.65
N ALA A 18 7.25 -10.06 7.93
CA ALA A 18 6.39 -8.96 7.55
C ALA A 18 5.69 -8.31 8.76
N VAL A 19 5.35 -9.09 9.79
CA VAL A 19 4.79 -8.57 11.05
C VAL A 19 5.85 -7.81 11.86
N ASP A 20 7.06 -8.35 11.95
CA ASP A 20 8.15 -7.76 12.75
C ASP A 20 8.76 -6.52 12.07
N ASP A 21 8.92 -6.56 10.75
CA ASP A 21 9.44 -5.46 9.93
C ASP A 21 8.75 -5.42 8.54
N PRO A 22 7.62 -4.68 8.43
CA PRO A 22 6.89 -4.54 7.17
C PRO A 22 7.74 -3.92 6.04
N HIS A 23 8.71 -3.06 6.37
CA HIS A 23 9.55 -2.39 5.37
C HIS A 23 10.49 -3.37 4.66
N SER A 24 10.78 -4.54 5.25
CA SER A 24 11.54 -5.60 4.59
C SER A 24 10.79 -6.23 3.39
N ILE A 25 9.47 -6.06 3.33
CA ILE A 25 8.60 -6.53 2.23
C ILE A 25 8.36 -5.42 1.20
N LEU A 26 8.42 -4.15 1.62
CA LEU A 26 8.19 -3.04 0.70
C LEU A 26 9.38 -2.85 -0.24
N SER A 27 9.10 -2.33 -1.43
CA SER A 27 10.15 -1.85 -2.32
C SER A 27 10.81 -0.60 -1.75
N SER A 28 12.09 -0.40 -2.10
CA SER A 28 12.80 0.83 -1.78
C SER A 28 12.28 2.04 -2.58
N ASP A 29 11.63 1.81 -3.73
CA ASP A 29 11.00 2.85 -4.55
C ASP A 29 9.66 2.39 -5.16
N PRO A 30 8.58 2.39 -4.36
CA PRO A 30 7.26 1.98 -4.83
C PRO A 30 6.72 2.81 -6.01
N LEU A 31 7.17 4.06 -6.16
CA LEU A 31 6.77 4.90 -7.28
C LEU A 31 7.42 4.43 -8.58
N ALA A 32 8.72 4.10 -8.54
CA ALA A 32 9.41 3.56 -9.69
C ALA A 32 8.82 2.23 -10.14
N ASP A 33 8.51 1.34 -9.20
CA ASP A 33 7.84 0.06 -9.48
C ASP A 33 6.49 0.27 -10.17
N ALA A 34 5.67 1.21 -9.67
CA ALA A 34 4.33 1.44 -10.19
C ALA A 34 4.32 2.10 -11.58
N TRP A 35 5.37 2.84 -11.94
CA TRP A 35 5.36 3.72 -13.12
C TRP A 35 6.36 3.35 -14.21
N GLY A 36 7.19 2.33 -14.02
CA GLY A 36 8.19 2.02 -15.04
C GLY A 36 9.50 2.77 -14.91
N LEU A 37 9.79 3.37 -13.76
CA LEU A 37 10.90 4.33 -13.66
C LEU A 37 12.22 3.62 -13.34
N GLU A 38 13.32 4.27 -13.70
CA GLU A 38 14.61 3.93 -13.12
C GLU A 38 14.54 4.18 -11.59
N PRO A 39 14.77 3.15 -10.75
CA PRO A 39 14.67 3.30 -9.30
C PRO A 39 15.61 4.39 -8.77
N HIS A 40 15.10 5.25 -7.89
CA HIS A 40 15.84 6.34 -7.24
C HIS A 40 16.37 7.43 -8.18
N ALA A 41 16.00 7.42 -9.45
CA ALA A 41 16.38 8.47 -10.39
C ALA A 41 15.68 9.80 -10.04
N SER A 42 16.44 10.90 -10.07
CA SER A 42 15.86 12.24 -9.88
C SER A 42 14.97 12.68 -11.04
N VAL A 43 15.24 12.14 -12.24
CA VAL A 43 14.48 12.37 -13.46
C VAL A 43 14.44 11.05 -14.23
N SER A 44 13.24 10.60 -14.59
CA SER A 44 13.04 9.38 -15.37
C SER A 44 11.86 9.56 -16.33
N VAL A 45 11.80 8.71 -17.35
CA VAL A 45 10.63 8.60 -18.24
C VAL A 45 9.79 7.42 -17.77
N ALA A 46 8.50 7.65 -17.57
CA ALA A 46 7.57 6.59 -17.22
C ALA A 46 7.30 5.69 -18.43
N THR A 47 7.48 4.39 -18.27
CA THR A 47 6.99 3.41 -19.27
C THR A 47 5.51 3.17 -19.11
N PHE A 48 4.92 3.55 -17.97
CA PHE A 48 3.53 3.24 -17.57
C PHE A 48 3.26 1.74 -17.45
N GLU A 49 4.31 0.93 -17.39
CA GLU A 49 4.25 -0.48 -17.10
C GLU A 49 4.79 -0.71 -15.70
N GLN A 50 4.05 -1.50 -14.92
CA GLN A 50 4.49 -1.84 -13.58
C GLN A 50 5.72 -2.75 -13.66
N VAL A 51 6.86 -2.28 -13.15
CA VAL A 51 8.12 -3.03 -13.14
C VAL A 51 8.10 -3.95 -11.95
N SER A 52 7.34 -5.04 -12.01
CA SER A 52 7.46 -6.10 -11.01
C SER A 52 7.61 -7.45 -11.68
N PRO A 53 8.80 -8.06 -11.58
CA PRO A 53 8.91 -9.50 -11.68
C PRO A 53 8.93 -10.18 -10.29
N LYS A 54 8.76 -9.46 -9.16
CA LYS A 54 9.02 -10.03 -7.82
C LYS A 54 7.83 -10.09 -6.85
N ARG A 55 6.79 -9.26 -7.00
CA ARG A 55 5.65 -9.23 -6.07
C ARG A 55 4.38 -8.73 -6.77
N ASP A 56 3.25 -9.39 -6.56
CA ASP A 56 1.95 -8.85 -6.94
C ASP A 56 1.72 -7.57 -6.13
N MET A 57 1.64 -6.42 -6.81
CA MET A 57 1.43 -5.12 -6.17
C MET A 57 0.18 -4.45 -6.74
N LEU A 58 -0.64 -3.92 -5.83
CA LEU A 58 -1.75 -3.02 -6.12
C LEU A 58 -1.32 -1.58 -5.90
N TYR A 59 -1.47 -0.74 -6.92
CA TYR A 59 -1.24 0.70 -6.88
C TYR A 59 -2.54 1.47 -7.14
N LEU A 60 -2.92 2.37 -6.22
CA LEU A 60 -4.17 3.13 -6.30
C LEU A 60 -3.97 4.65 -6.38
N ASP A 61 -2.73 5.12 -6.47
CA ASP A 61 -2.36 6.54 -6.42
C ASP A 61 -3.14 7.31 -5.34
N LYS A 62 -4.03 8.22 -5.72
CA LYS A 62 -4.88 9.04 -4.83
C LYS A 62 -6.29 8.49 -4.61
N ALA A 63 -6.68 7.42 -5.31
CA ALA A 63 -8.02 6.84 -5.20
C ALA A 63 -8.27 6.12 -3.87
N TRP A 64 -7.21 5.84 -3.11
CA TRP A 64 -7.28 5.08 -1.85
C TRP A 64 -8.25 5.69 -0.83
N SER A 65 -8.30 7.01 -0.70
CA SER A 65 -9.16 7.66 0.31
C SER A 65 -10.64 7.52 -0.02
N ALA A 66 -10.99 7.45 -1.30
CA ALA A 66 -12.35 7.17 -1.74
C ALA A 66 -12.72 5.71 -1.44
N LEU A 67 -11.82 4.75 -1.70
CA LEU A 67 -12.04 3.33 -1.39
C LEU A 67 -12.13 3.09 0.12
N GLN A 68 -11.28 3.75 0.91
CA GLN A 68 -11.37 3.75 2.36
C GLN A 68 -12.73 4.27 2.84
N SER A 69 -13.20 5.38 2.28
CA SER A 69 -14.50 5.97 2.65
C SER A 69 -15.66 5.05 2.28
N LEU A 70 -15.60 4.42 1.10
CA LEU A 70 -16.64 3.55 0.58
C LEU A 70 -16.76 2.22 1.37
N THR A 71 -15.63 1.71 1.84
CA THR A 71 -15.56 0.43 2.57
C THR A 71 -15.67 0.59 4.09
N CYS A 72 -15.61 1.82 4.60
CA CYS A 72 -15.70 2.11 6.03
C CYS A 72 -16.97 1.49 6.65
N PRO A 73 -16.85 0.69 7.73
CA PRO A 73 -18.02 0.12 8.39
C PRO A 73 -18.95 1.22 8.88
N THR A 74 -20.24 1.04 8.61
CA THR A 74 -21.30 1.88 9.17
C THR A 74 -22.12 1.06 10.15
N THR A 75 -22.85 1.73 11.04
CA THR A 75 -23.76 1.06 12.00
C THR A 75 -24.74 0.10 11.32
N ASP A 76 -25.10 0.37 10.06
CA ASP A 76 -26.07 -0.41 9.29
C ASP A 76 -25.44 -1.59 8.52
N VAL A 77 -24.12 -1.60 8.32
CA VAL A 77 -23.40 -2.65 7.57
C VAL A 77 -22.09 -3.00 8.30
N PRO A 78 -22.15 -3.75 9.42
CA PRO A 78 -20.97 -4.08 10.21
C PRO A 78 -19.98 -4.99 9.46
N ASP A 79 -20.45 -5.81 8.52
CA ASP A 79 -19.62 -6.76 7.77
C ASP A 79 -18.78 -6.11 6.66
N ALA A 80 -18.96 -4.82 6.38
CA ALA A 80 -18.08 -4.06 5.46
C ALA A 80 -16.62 -3.96 5.95
N GLY A 81 -16.36 -4.32 7.22
CA GLY A 81 -15.05 -4.25 7.85
C GLY A 81 -13.96 -5.10 7.20
N SER A 82 -14.29 -6.20 6.50
CA SER A 82 -13.27 -7.04 5.84
C SER A 82 -12.58 -6.28 4.69
N CYS A 83 -13.36 -5.65 3.81
CA CYS A 83 -12.82 -4.81 2.73
C CYS A 83 -12.13 -3.56 3.27
N TYR A 84 -12.65 -2.96 4.36
CA TYR A 84 -12.03 -1.80 4.99
C TYR A 84 -10.60 -2.07 5.45
N ARG A 85 -10.27 -3.31 5.86
CA ARG A 85 -8.89 -3.64 6.25
C ARG A 85 -7.86 -3.43 5.18
N MET A 86 -8.23 -3.59 3.91
CA MET A 86 -7.32 -3.28 2.81
C MET A 86 -7.01 -1.78 2.72
N PHE A 87 -7.88 -0.89 3.20
CA PHE A 87 -7.74 0.55 3.01
C PHE A 87 -7.64 1.32 4.32
N GLU A 88 -7.50 0.64 5.46
CA GLU A 88 -7.50 1.30 6.75
C GLU A 88 -6.26 2.18 6.93
N GLY A 89 -6.30 3.04 7.95
CA GLY A 89 -5.14 3.83 8.35
C GLY A 89 -5.12 5.25 7.81
N SER A 90 -4.19 6.04 8.35
CA SER A 90 -4.00 7.42 7.95
C SER A 90 -2.56 7.83 8.20
N VAL A 91 -2.01 8.54 7.23
CA VAL A 91 -0.69 9.16 7.31
C VAL A 91 -0.68 10.32 8.31
N THR A 92 0.45 10.48 9.00
CA THR A 92 0.64 11.59 9.93
C THR A 92 1.38 12.71 9.22
N MET A 93 0.70 13.82 8.94
CA MET A 93 1.31 14.99 8.30
C MET A 93 2.15 15.79 9.30
N HIS A 94 3.34 16.22 8.91
CA HIS A 94 4.17 17.13 9.70
C HIS A 94 4.93 18.11 8.80
N GLY A 95 4.96 19.39 9.13
CA GLY A 95 5.74 20.40 8.39
C GLY A 95 5.62 20.28 6.86
N LEU A 96 6.73 19.92 6.20
CA LEU A 96 6.83 19.70 4.75
C LEU A 96 6.83 18.21 4.34
N GLY A 97 6.55 17.31 5.28
CA GLY A 97 6.60 15.86 5.11
C GLY A 97 5.40 15.13 5.73
N TRP A 98 5.55 13.81 5.82
CA TRP A 98 4.55 12.92 6.40
C TRP A 98 5.23 11.63 6.84
N ASP A 99 4.67 11.00 7.86
CA ASP A 99 5.03 9.64 8.27
C ASP A 99 4.08 8.64 7.58
N PRO A 100 4.62 7.60 6.94
CA PRO A 100 3.80 6.59 6.29
C PRO A 100 3.00 5.79 7.32
N TRP A 101 1.78 5.44 6.93
CA TRP A 101 1.02 4.40 7.60
C TRP A 101 1.29 3.08 6.88
N VAL A 102 1.81 2.09 7.61
CA VAL A 102 2.17 0.78 7.07
C VAL A 102 1.63 -0.29 8.01
N ARG A 103 0.99 -1.30 7.45
CA ARG A 103 0.47 -2.45 8.20
C ARG A 103 0.55 -3.71 7.36
N THR A 104 0.87 -4.81 8.04
CA THR A 104 0.80 -6.17 7.49
C THR A 104 -0.59 -6.74 7.75
N ILE A 105 -1.20 -7.31 6.72
CA ILE A 105 -2.52 -7.93 6.77
C ILE A 105 -2.33 -9.43 6.55
N LEU A 106 -2.71 -10.25 7.53
CA LEU A 106 -2.64 -11.69 7.43
C LEU A 106 -3.92 -12.29 6.82
N PRO A 107 -3.87 -13.48 6.20
CA PRO A 107 -5.05 -14.11 5.59
C PRO A 107 -6.26 -14.27 6.53
N ALA A 108 -6.03 -14.43 7.84
CA ALA A 108 -7.11 -14.53 8.82
C ALA A 108 -7.90 -13.22 9.02
N GLU A 109 -7.40 -12.09 8.53
CA GLU A 109 -8.00 -10.76 8.71
C GLU A 109 -8.83 -10.30 7.51
N VAL A 110 -8.68 -10.94 6.35
CA VAL A 110 -9.44 -10.66 5.13
C VAL A 110 -10.01 -11.99 4.61
N PRO A 111 -11.16 -12.42 5.16
CA PRO A 111 -11.81 -13.69 4.80
C PRO A 111 -12.46 -13.68 3.41
#